data_AF-A0AA41JE25-F1
#
_entry.id   AF-A0AA41JE25-F1
#
_cell.length_a   1.000
_cell.length_b   1.000
_cell.length_c   1.000
_cell.angle_alpha   90.00
_cell.angle_beta   90.00
_cell.angle_gamma   90.00
#
_symmetry.space_group_name_H-M   'P 1'
#
loop_
_entity.id
_entity.type
_entity.pdbx_description
1 polymer ?
#
loop_
_entity_poly.entity_id
_entity_poly.type
_entity_poly.pdbx_seq_one_letter_code
_entity_poly.pdbx_strand_id
1 'polypeptide(L)'
;TLEVLDIYWVAEDGNRKWFELIMVDPDHPEIQSDDDLKWISENRDRAERGLTPAAKSSRGQDNKGTGAEKVRPSQSSNGNTGK
;
A
#
# COMPACT_ATOMS: atom_id res chain seq x y z
N THR A 1 -1.12 2.28 -17.47
CA THR A 1 0.00 2.46 -16.50
C THR A 1 -0.14 1.40 -15.43
N LEU A 2 0.95 0.76 -14.97
CA LEU A 2 0.86 -0.32 -13.98
C LEU A 2 0.61 0.23 -12.57
N GLU A 3 -0.16 -0.51 -11.77
CA GLU A 3 -0.43 -0.22 -10.36
C GLU A 3 0.15 -1.30 -9.45
N VAL A 4 0.68 -0.89 -8.29
CA VAL A 4 1.26 -1.82 -7.31
C VAL A 4 0.15 -2.46 -6.49
N LEU A 5 0.12 -3.79 -6.45
CA LEU A 5 -0.79 -4.57 -5.61
C LEU A 5 -0.19 -4.77 -4.22
N ASP A 6 0.98 -5.43 -4.15
CA ASP A 6 1.68 -5.76 -2.90
C ASP A 6 3.19 -5.94 -3.11
N ILE A 7 3.94 -6.02 -2.00
CA ILE A 7 5.40 -6.22 -1.98
C ILE A 7 5.78 -7.22 -0.88
N TYR A 8 6.76 -8.07 -1.14
CA TYR A 8 7.33 -8.96 -0.12
C TYR A 8 8.85 -9.01 -0.15
N TRP A 9 9.42 -9.27 1.02
CA TRP A 9 10.86 -9.43 1.20
C TRP A 9 11.33 -10.77 0.65
N VAL A 10 12.47 -10.77 -0.04
CA VAL A 10 13.03 -11.96 -0.69
C VAL A 10 14.38 -12.32 -0.08
N ALA A 11 15.27 -11.33 0.03
CA ALA A 11 16.63 -11.54 0.49
C ALA A 11 17.23 -10.24 1.04
N GLU A 12 18.32 -10.40 1.78
CA GLU A 12 19.13 -9.29 2.29
C GLU A 12 20.61 -9.70 2.26
N ASP A 13 21.47 -8.79 1.82
CA ASP A 13 22.91 -8.86 2.01
C ASP A 13 23.34 -7.75 2.98
N GLY A 14 24.64 -7.63 3.26
CA GLY A 14 25.14 -6.63 4.21
C GLY A 14 24.85 -5.16 3.83
N ASN A 15 24.47 -4.87 2.58
CA ASN A 15 24.30 -3.52 2.05
C ASN A 15 22.95 -3.27 1.35
N ARG A 16 22.17 -4.31 1.04
CA ARG A 16 21.01 -4.27 0.16
C ARG A 16 19.93 -5.21 0.66
N LYS A 17 18.69 -4.79 0.46
CA LYS A 17 17.49 -5.62 0.65
C LYS A 17 16.78 -5.73 -0.68
N TRP A 18 16.35 -6.94 -1.01
CA TRP A 18 15.59 -7.22 -2.22
C TRP A 18 14.15 -7.55 -1.87
N PHE A 19 13.25 -7.01 -2.69
CA PHE A 19 11.83 -7.20 -2.58
C PHE A 19 11.29 -7.57 -3.96
N GLU A 20 10.29 -8.44 -3.98
CA GLU A 20 9.48 -8.70 -5.16
C GLU A 20 8.20 -7.87 -5.07
N LEU A 21 7.90 -7.14 -6.15
CA LEU A 21 6.69 -6.33 -6.28
C LEU A 21 5.71 -7.03 -7.20
N ILE A 22 4.45 -7.13 -6.76
CA ILE A 22 3.35 -7.59 -7.58
C ILE A 22 2.67 -6.36 -8.18
N MET A 23 2.68 -6.27 -9.50
CA MET A 23 2.06 -5.16 -10.25
C MET A 23 0.96 -5.70 -11.15
N VAL A 24 -0.05 -4.87 -11.39
CA VAL A 24 -1.21 -5.19 -12.22
C VAL A 24 -1.39 -4.12 -13.27
N ASP A 25 -1.81 -4.50 -14.47
CA ASP A 25 -2.23 -3.57 -15.51
C ASP A 25 -3.74 -3.29 -15.40
N PRO A 26 -4.16 -2.12 -14.90
CA PRO A 26 -5.57 -1.75 -14.77
C PRO A 26 -6.27 -1.50 -16.12
N ASP A 27 -5.51 -1.27 -17.19
CA ASP A 27 -6.06 -1.00 -18.53
C ASP A 27 -6.38 -2.32 -19.27
N HIS A 28 -5.98 -3.48 -18.72
CA HIS A 28 -6.20 -4.79 -19.32
C HIS A 28 -7.67 -5.25 -19.15
N PRO A 29 -8.37 -5.68 -20.23
CA PRO A 29 -9.79 -6.05 -20.15
C PRO A 29 -10.08 -7.17 -19.14
N GLU A 30 -9.19 -8.16 -19.01
CA GLU A 30 -9.37 -9.25 -18.05
C GLU A 30 -9.38 -8.75 -16.60
N ILE A 31 -8.52 -7.77 -16.28
CA ILE A 31 -8.47 -7.17 -14.94
C ILE A 31 -9.72 -6.34 -14.67
N GLN A 32 -10.26 -5.66 -15.68
CA GLN A 32 -11.49 -4.87 -15.54
C GLN A 32 -12.75 -5.72 -15.42
N SER A 33 -12.73 -6.93 -16.00
CA SER A 33 -13.83 -7.90 -15.89
C SER A 33 -13.79 -8.75 -14.62
N ASP A 34 -12.63 -8.85 -13.98
CA ASP A 34 -12.41 -9.67 -12.78
C ASP A 34 -12.96 -8.96 -11.53
N ASP A 35 -13.92 -9.59 -10.84
CA ASP A 35 -14.60 -9.00 -9.68
C ASP A 35 -13.67 -8.80 -8.46
N ASP A 36 -12.58 -9.57 -8.35
CA ASP A 36 -11.63 -9.51 -7.24
C ASP A 36 -10.55 -8.43 -7.44
N LEU A 37 -10.18 -8.15 -8.70
CA LEU A 37 -9.09 -7.22 -9.04
C LEU A 37 -9.56 -5.89 -9.61
N LYS A 38 -10.77 -5.79 -10.17
CA LYS A 38 -11.28 -4.60 -10.87
C LYS A 38 -11.11 -3.30 -10.10
N TRP A 39 -11.24 -3.32 -8.76
CA TRP A 39 -11.10 -2.15 -7.90
C TRP A 39 -9.73 -1.45 -8.04
N ILE A 40 -8.69 -2.16 -8.49
CA ILE A 40 -7.37 -1.57 -8.72
C ILE A 40 -7.40 -0.53 -9.84
N SER A 41 -8.29 -0.70 -10.81
CA SER A 41 -8.46 0.21 -11.96
C SER A 41 -8.98 1.59 -11.56
N GLU A 42 -9.68 1.67 -10.43
CA GLU A 42 -10.21 2.92 -9.88
C GLU A 42 -9.21 3.61 -8.93
N ASN A 43 -8.15 2.92 -8.52
CA ASN A 43 -7.20 3.37 -7.52
C ASN A 43 -5.84 3.64 -8.15
N ARG A 44 -5.65 4.85 -8.66
CA ARG A 44 -4.36 5.29 -9.23
C ARG A 44 -3.34 5.68 -8.17
N ASP A 45 -2.06 5.52 -8.47
CA ASP A 45 -0.92 5.97 -7.65
C ASP A 45 -1.01 5.47 -6.19
N ARG A 46 -1.35 4.18 -6.00
CA ARG A 46 -1.58 3.62 -4.66
C ARG A 46 -0.32 3.58 -3.80
N ALA A 47 0.81 3.27 -4.42
CA ALA A 47 2.08 3.11 -3.73
C ALA A 47 2.56 4.46 -3.17
N GLU A 48 2.45 5.50 -3.99
CA GLU A 48 2.85 6.89 -3.72
C GLU A 48 2.00 7.49 -2.61
N ARG A 49 0.71 7.14 -2.56
CA ARG A 49 -0.21 7.54 -1.48
C ARG A 49 -0.09 6.69 -0.21
N GLY A 50 0.76 5.67 -0.22
CA GLY A 50 0.98 4.76 0.89
C GLY A 50 -0.26 3.95 1.25
N LEU A 51 -0.95 3.40 0.25
CA LEU A 51 -2.13 2.54 0.40
C LEU A 51 -1.87 1.04 0.23
N THR A 52 -0.65 0.67 -0.17
CA THR A 52 -0.20 -0.73 -0.16
C THR A 52 -0.14 -1.27 1.28
N PRO A 53 -0.29 -2.59 1.48
CA PRO A 53 -0.23 -3.18 2.83
C PRO A 53 1.05 -2.79 3.59
N ALA A 54 2.22 -2.95 2.95
CA ALA A 54 3.50 -2.56 3.53
C ALA A 54 3.56 -1.07 3.91
N ALA A 55 3.04 -0.17 3.06
CA ALA A 55 3.04 1.26 3.36
C ALA A 55 2.04 1.65 4.46
N LYS A 56 0.89 0.97 4.56
CA LYS A 56 -0.06 1.16 5.68
C LYS A 56 0.57 0.76 7.01
N SER A 57 1.33 -0.34 7.02
CA SER A 57 2.06 -0.79 8.20
C SER A 57 3.12 0.24 8.62
N SER A 58 3.88 0.77 7.67
CA SER A 58 4.85 1.86 7.91
C SER A 58 4.21 3.15 8.45
N ARG A 59 2.89 3.34 8.30
CA ARG A 59 2.14 4.51 8.79
C ARG A 59 1.47 4.25 10.16
N GLY A 60 1.68 3.08 10.74
CA GLY A 60 1.07 2.67 12.01
C GLY A 60 -0.44 2.42 11.90
N GLN A 61 -0.97 2.09 10.72
CA GLN A 61 -2.42 1.96 10.50
C GLN A 61 -2.97 0.53 10.61
N ASP A 62 -2.18 -0.40 11.16
CA ASP A 62 -2.53 -1.82 11.29
C ASP A 62 -3.51 -2.08 12.45
N ASN A 63 -3.54 -1.21 13.45
CA ASN A 63 -4.40 -1.32 14.62
C ASN A 63 -5.58 -0.33 14.61
N LYS A 64 -6.55 -0.60 15.49
CA LYS A 64 -7.69 0.27 15.82
C LYS A 64 -7.81 0.34 17.35
N GLY A 65 -8.24 1.49 17.87
CA GLY A 65 -8.38 1.72 19.32
C GLY A 65 -7.16 2.39 19.93
N THR A 66 -6.77 1.96 21.12
CA THR A 66 -5.68 2.59 21.89
C THR A 66 -4.34 2.54 21.14
N GLY A 67 -3.66 3.68 21.07
CA GLY A 67 -2.42 3.87 20.32
C GLY A 67 -2.63 4.28 18.86
N ALA A 68 -3.86 4.20 18.33
CA ALA A 68 -4.18 4.59 16.96
C ALA A 68 -4.82 5.99 16.85
N GLU A 69 -4.96 6.72 17.97
CA GLU A 69 -5.68 8.00 18.04
C GLU A 69 -5.01 9.09 17.19
N LYS A 70 -3.68 9.02 17.04
CA LYS A 70 -2.89 10.01 16.30
C LYS A 70 -2.53 9.56 14.89
N VAL A 71 -2.75 8.29 14.54
CA VAL A 71 -2.38 7.73 13.21
C VAL A 71 -3.58 7.56 12.27
N ARG A 72 -4.81 7.57 12.81
CA ARG A 72 -6.08 7.48 12.05
C ARG A 72 -6.86 8.80 12.13
N PRO A 73 -7.60 9.20 11.07
CA PRO A 73 -7.70 8.53 9.77
C PRO A 73 -6.44 8.69 8.91
N SER A 74 -5.70 9.79 9.05
CA SER A 74 -4.39 10.01 8.45
C SER A 74 -3.46 10.79 9.38
N GLN A 75 -2.15 10.78 9.11
CA GLN A 75 -1.18 11.58 9.86
C GLN A 75 -1.40 13.07 9.65
N SER A 76 -1.71 13.47 8.41
CA SER A 76 -1.93 14.88 8.06
C SER A 76 -3.13 15.49 8.77
N SER A 77 -4.22 14.73 8.96
CA SER A 77 -5.38 15.21 9.72
C SER A 77 -5.07 15.42 11.19
N ASN A 78 -4.06 14.72 11.72
CA ASN A 78 -3.65 14.77 13.12
C ASN A 78 -2.39 15.62 13.35
N GLY A 79 -2.11 16.55 12.43
CA GLY A 79 -0.98 17.47 12.53
C GLY A 79 0.39 16.80 12.49
N ASN A 80 0.50 15.60 11.89
CA ASN A 80 1.72 14.80 11.77
C ASN A 80 2.38 14.46 13.12
N THR A 81 1.55 14.17 14.14
CA THR A 81 2.02 13.85 15.51
C THR A 81 2.15 12.36 15.82
N GLY A 82 1.67 11.47 14.94
CA GLY A 82 1.79 10.01 15.07
C GLY A 82 2.93 9.44 14.22
N LYS A 83 3.42 8.26 14.61
CA LYS A 83 4.28 7.39 13.78
C LYS A 83 3.91 5.94 14.05
#